data_AF-A0A164PE14-F1
#
_entry.id   AF-A0A164PE14-F1
#
_cell.length_a   1.000
_cell.length_b   1.000
_cell.length_c   1.000
_cell.angle_alpha   90.00
_cell.angle_beta   90.00
_cell.angle_gamma   90.00
#
_symmetry.space_group_name_H-M   'P 1'
#
loop_
_entity.id
_entity.type
_entity.pdbx_description
1 polymer ?
#
loop_
_entity_poly.entity_id
_entity_poly.type
_entity_poly.pdbx_seq_one_letter_code
_entity_poly.pdbx_strand_id
1 'polypeptide(L)'
;MTGLLYQILNLSGSFERSTPRIFAAWVLGIILSSSIMVVVLAATTHALVYEVSPFGGPFSKVLFKSARVLSVSFDWLEYKVDKIAAWLDRRIKSIPFYRILPAGCKIIAWPLWLCALLVDDWRIDLDQGDREKLVGAFMDLIAEASDPKLLERAVGSFSYVEWFKNGKGTADQLEKTWNRLRATDTSVRVRETLRARMTQFVKYHHEQSKEITQKAMRVLANVCPIAERFNAEVYSASFGADNADLRGLSLLPFEECIARVLCSYNHEEKLGDRERIFNLAEKQCSTLIREGNVDDVTRILSYVDRLDIIKSYIQHLNGVDRSLVEFIVKDHEHEILHGINKFLRTVDQSRLNPRSLVRVFLVLASPPPTDIDLSPLIDYLSRHPRYDTWEDTSDAIIAYLDSFDLSQFSDSTAVRRSLQQCVNTQLRNEDGYRCFTSDETRDRARELLAELNSFPSLPTGAIASTSIQPGASSHSLSRTPTPDDSPELDHLLLPYADSLPPAPENIEFNSVPFANPPSDIPLTPLNHPPPTLPSSESTSNPSLSPVQHSQAVFEQSPALENAQKKD
;
A
#
# COMPACT_ATOMS: atom_id res chain seq x y z
N MET A 1 -45.21 -12.59 -32.24
CA MET A 1 -44.78 -11.55 -33.20
C MET A 1 -45.41 -11.73 -34.58
N THR A 2 -45.26 -12.88 -35.23
CA THR A 2 -45.85 -13.20 -36.54
C THR A 2 -47.37 -13.03 -36.63
N GLY A 3 -48.12 -13.46 -35.62
CA GLY A 3 -49.59 -13.29 -35.62
C GLY A 3 -50.08 -11.83 -35.60
N LEU A 4 -49.34 -10.94 -34.91
CA LEU A 4 -49.71 -9.53 -34.79
C LEU A 4 -49.30 -8.74 -36.06
N LEU A 5 -48.14 -9.05 -36.66
CA LEU A 5 -47.75 -8.54 -37.97
C LEU A 5 -48.71 -9.00 -39.08
N TYR A 6 -49.21 -10.23 -39.00
CA TYR A 6 -50.25 -10.73 -39.92
C TYR A 6 -51.58 -9.99 -39.76
N GLN A 7 -51.99 -9.69 -38.53
CA GLN A 7 -53.19 -8.88 -38.27
C GLN A 7 -53.06 -7.46 -38.80
N ILE A 8 -51.92 -6.79 -38.63
CA ILE A 8 -51.67 -5.43 -39.17
C ILE A 8 -51.67 -5.45 -40.71
N LEU A 9 -51.12 -6.50 -41.33
CA LEU A 9 -51.16 -6.67 -42.79
C LEU A 9 -52.60 -6.82 -43.31
N ASN A 10 -53.38 -7.71 -42.68
CA ASN A 10 -54.79 -7.89 -43.04
C ASN A 10 -55.61 -6.61 -42.82
N LEU A 11 -55.32 -5.87 -41.74
CA LEU A 11 -55.98 -4.59 -41.47
C LEU A 11 -55.62 -3.55 -42.54
N SER A 12 -54.36 -3.49 -42.99
CA SER A 12 -53.92 -2.59 -44.06
C SER A 12 -54.57 -2.91 -45.41
N GLY A 13 -54.91 -4.17 -45.68
CA GLY A 13 -55.59 -4.60 -46.91
C GLY A 13 -57.11 -4.43 -46.87
N SER A 14 -57.69 -4.16 -45.70
CA SER A 14 -59.13 -4.04 -45.50
C SER A 14 -59.72 -2.65 -45.84
N PHE A 15 -58.88 -1.64 -46.11
CA PHE A 15 -59.33 -0.29 -46.43
C PHE A 15 -59.41 -0.05 -47.94
N GLU A 16 -60.51 0.54 -48.42
CA GLU A 16 -60.73 0.85 -49.86
C GLU A 16 -59.76 1.90 -50.43
N ARG A 17 -59.16 2.74 -49.58
CA ARG A 17 -58.07 3.66 -49.95
C ARG A 17 -56.76 3.19 -49.33
N SER A 18 -55.66 3.29 -50.08
CA SER A 18 -54.33 2.98 -49.57
C SER A 18 -54.05 3.78 -48.29
N THR A 19 -53.81 3.08 -47.18
CA THR A 19 -53.44 3.67 -45.89
C THR A 19 -51.92 3.56 -45.69
N PRO A 20 -51.12 4.47 -46.27
CA PRO A 20 -49.65 4.37 -46.29
C PRO A 20 -49.03 4.30 -44.89
N ARG A 21 -49.69 4.88 -43.88
CA ARG A 21 -49.22 4.86 -42.49
C ARG A 21 -49.28 3.46 -41.85
N ILE A 22 -50.34 2.69 -42.11
CA ILE A 22 -50.51 1.33 -41.55
C ILE A 22 -49.55 0.36 -42.24
N PHE A 23 -49.40 0.49 -43.55
CA PHE A 23 -48.42 -0.29 -44.31
C PHE A 23 -46.98 0.01 -43.87
N ALA A 24 -46.62 1.28 -43.68
CA ALA A 24 -45.30 1.65 -43.16
C ALA A 24 -45.04 1.10 -41.74
N ALA A 25 -46.06 1.11 -40.87
CA ALA A 25 -45.96 0.51 -39.54
C ALA A 25 -45.75 -1.02 -39.59
N TRP A 26 -46.40 -1.70 -40.53
CA TRP A 26 -46.17 -3.14 -40.77
C TRP A 26 -44.75 -3.41 -41.26
N VAL A 27 -44.25 -2.65 -42.24
CA VAL A 27 -42.88 -2.79 -42.76
C VAL A 27 -41.86 -2.56 -41.63
N LEU A 28 -42.02 -1.50 -40.84
CA LEU A 28 -41.16 -1.22 -39.69
C LEU A 28 -41.21 -2.36 -38.67
N GLY A 29 -42.39 -2.90 -38.40
CA GLY A 29 -42.59 -4.06 -37.52
C GLY A 29 -41.87 -5.31 -38.00
N ILE A 30 -41.86 -5.58 -39.32
CA ILE A 30 -41.10 -6.69 -39.91
C ILE A 30 -39.60 -6.47 -39.78
N ILE A 31 -39.12 -5.25 -40.06
CA ILE A 31 -37.70 -4.92 -39.97
C ILE A 31 -37.22 -5.12 -38.53
N LEU A 32 -37.95 -4.58 -37.55
CA LEU A 32 -37.63 -4.73 -36.12
C LEU A 32 -37.74 -6.19 -35.65
N SER A 33 -38.76 -6.94 -36.08
CA SER A 33 -38.90 -8.35 -35.71
C SER A 33 -37.77 -9.20 -36.30
N SER A 34 -37.40 -8.94 -37.55
CA SER A 34 -36.31 -9.65 -38.23
C SER A 34 -34.97 -9.31 -37.60
N SER A 35 -34.72 -8.05 -37.25
CA SER A 35 -33.47 -7.64 -36.59
C SER A 35 -33.31 -8.28 -35.21
N ILE A 36 -34.38 -8.31 -34.40
CA ILE A 36 -34.38 -9.01 -33.10
C ILE A 36 -34.08 -10.50 -33.29
N MET A 37 -34.71 -11.15 -34.28
CA MET A 37 -34.47 -12.56 -34.57
C MET A 37 -33.01 -12.82 -34.94
N VAL A 38 -32.42 -11.99 -35.79
CA VAL A 38 -31.01 -12.09 -36.19
C VAL A 38 -30.09 -11.94 -34.98
N VAL A 39 -30.35 -10.95 -34.11
CA VAL A 39 -29.55 -10.75 -32.89
C VAL A 39 -29.67 -11.94 -31.95
N VAL A 40 -30.87 -12.48 -31.74
CA VAL A 40 -31.08 -13.66 -30.88
C VAL A 40 -30.38 -14.90 -31.45
N LEU A 41 -30.45 -15.12 -32.76
CA LEU A 41 -29.75 -16.22 -33.42
C LEU A 41 -28.23 -16.07 -33.32
N ALA A 42 -27.70 -14.86 -33.53
CA ALA A 42 -26.28 -14.58 -33.40
C ALA A 42 -25.79 -14.83 -31.96
N ALA A 43 -26.52 -14.31 -30.95
CA ALA A 43 -26.19 -14.52 -29.54
C ALA A 43 -26.28 -15.99 -29.13
N THR A 44 -27.30 -16.72 -29.61
CA THR A 44 -27.47 -18.15 -29.33
C THR A 44 -26.37 -18.97 -29.99
N THR A 45 -25.99 -18.64 -31.23
CA THR A 45 -24.90 -19.31 -31.95
C THR A 45 -23.56 -19.05 -31.24
N HIS A 46 -23.29 -17.79 -30.87
CA HIS A 46 -22.11 -17.44 -30.08
C HIS A 46 -22.07 -18.19 -28.74
N ALA A 47 -23.23 -18.40 -28.10
CA ALA A 47 -23.32 -19.15 -26.85
C ALA A 47 -23.12 -20.66 -26.98
N LEU A 48 -23.30 -21.22 -28.18
CA LEU A 48 -23.08 -22.64 -28.47
C LEU A 48 -21.64 -22.91 -28.93
N VAL A 49 -21.06 -21.98 -29.68
CA VAL A 49 -19.70 -22.09 -30.23
C VAL A 49 -18.64 -21.84 -29.16
N TYR A 50 -18.85 -20.87 -28.25
CA TYR A 50 -17.86 -20.51 -27.23
C TYR A 50 -18.25 -21.07 -25.86
N GLU A 51 -17.32 -21.79 -25.21
CA GLU A 51 -17.55 -22.39 -23.90
C GLU A 51 -17.92 -21.38 -22.81
N VAL A 52 -17.28 -20.21 -22.81
CA VAL A 52 -17.51 -19.13 -21.85
C VAL A 52 -18.10 -17.91 -22.56
N SER A 53 -19.27 -18.08 -23.18
CA SER A 53 -19.98 -16.96 -23.79
C SER A 53 -20.75 -16.13 -22.76
N PRO A 54 -20.71 -14.78 -22.84
CA PRO A 54 -21.53 -13.90 -22.00
C PRO A 54 -23.05 -14.07 -22.26
N PHE A 55 -23.43 -14.67 -23.39
CA PHE A 55 -24.82 -14.98 -23.74
C PHE A 55 -25.24 -16.40 -23.33
N GLY A 56 -24.34 -17.15 -22.66
CA GLY A 56 -24.60 -18.51 -22.19
C GLY A 56 -25.62 -18.55 -21.05
N GLY A 57 -26.64 -19.39 -21.17
CA GLY A 57 -27.70 -19.54 -20.18
C GLY A 57 -28.26 -20.97 -20.09
N PRO A 58 -29.28 -21.21 -19.25
CA PRO A 58 -29.89 -22.54 -19.10
C PRO A 58 -30.37 -23.12 -20.43
N PHE A 59 -30.90 -22.28 -21.32
CA PHE A 59 -31.38 -22.69 -22.64
C PHE A 59 -30.26 -23.14 -23.58
N SER A 60 -29.16 -22.36 -23.69
CA SER A 60 -28.01 -22.75 -24.53
C SER A 60 -27.34 -24.02 -24.00
N LYS A 61 -27.30 -24.23 -22.68
CA LYS A 61 -26.81 -25.47 -22.06
C LYS A 61 -27.66 -26.69 -22.42
N VAL A 62 -29.00 -26.54 -22.41
CA VAL A 62 -29.92 -27.61 -22.83
C VAL A 62 -29.77 -27.90 -24.32
N LEU A 63 -29.68 -26.86 -25.16
CA LEU A 63 -29.43 -27.00 -26.59
C LEU A 63 -28.11 -27.73 -26.86
N PHE A 64 -27.02 -27.33 -26.20
CA PHE A 64 -25.73 -28.00 -26.35
C PHE A 64 -25.80 -29.47 -25.91
N LYS A 65 -26.47 -29.76 -24.78
CA LYS A 65 -26.68 -31.15 -24.33
C LYS A 65 -27.48 -31.96 -25.35
N SER A 66 -28.49 -31.37 -25.98
CA SER A 66 -29.23 -32.03 -27.05
C SER A 66 -28.40 -32.24 -28.30
N ALA A 67 -27.59 -31.25 -28.71
CA ALA A 67 -26.66 -31.35 -29.83
C ALA A 67 -25.65 -32.48 -29.61
N ARG A 68 -25.12 -32.63 -28.39
CA ARG A 68 -24.22 -33.73 -28.02
C ARG A 68 -24.87 -35.11 -28.09
N VAL A 69 -26.15 -35.23 -27.72
CA VAL A 69 -26.87 -36.51 -27.87
C VAL A 69 -27.09 -36.83 -29.35
N LEU A 70 -27.38 -35.81 -30.15
CA LEU A 70 -27.57 -35.94 -31.59
C LEU A 70 -26.25 -36.23 -32.33
N SER A 71 -25.11 -35.68 -31.87
CA SER A 71 -23.79 -35.98 -32.45
C SER A 71 -23.40 -37.43 -32.26
N VAL A 72 -23.55 -37.97 -31.03
CA VAL A 72 -23.30 -39.40 -30.76
C VAL A 72 -24.17 -40.31 -31.63
N SER A 73 -25.41 -39.90 -31.88
CA SER A 73 -26.32 -40.65 -32.78
C SER A 73 -25.85 -40.59 -34.24
N PHE A 74 -25.26 -39.47 -34.66
CA PHE A 74 -24.66 -39.30 -35.98
C PHE A 74 -23.40 -40.15 -36.14
N ASP A 75 -22.47 -40.13 -35.19
CA ASP A 75 -21.22 -40.89 -35.26
C ASP A 75 -21.49 -42.39 -35.40
N TRP A 76 -22.50 -42.89 -34.68
CA TRP A 76 -22.94 -44.28 -34.80
C TRP A 76 -23.52 -44.60 -36.18
N LEU A 77 -24.28 -43.66 -36.76
CA LEU A 77 -24.84 -43.79 -38.10
C LEU A 77 -23.73 -43.76 -39.16
N GLU A 78 -22.80 -42.81 -39.08
CA GLU A 78 -21.65 -42.67 -39.97
C GLU A 78 -20.79 -43.93 -39.92
N TYR A 79 -20.45 -44.43 -38.72
CA TYR A 79 -19.71 -45.69 -38.55
C TYR A 79 -20.40 -46.89 -39.23
N LYS A 80 -21.73 -46.99 -39.13
CA LYS A 80 -22.49 -48.04 -39.81
C LYS A 80 -22.46 -47.88 -41.33
N VAL A 81 -22.63 -46.66 -41.82
CA VAL A 81 -22.61 -46.35 -43.26
C VAL A 81 -21.23 -46.64 -43.83
N ASP A 82 -20.15 -46.27 -43.15
CA ASP A 82 -18.78 -46.56 -43.54
C ASP A 82 -18.50 -48.07 -43.62
N LYS A 83 -18.99 -48.83 -42.63
CA LYS A 83 -18.87 -50.30 -42.63
C LYS A 83 -19.61 -50.94 -43.81
N ILE A 84 -20.79 -50.42 -44.15
CA ILE A 84 -21.57 -50.88 -45.31
C ILE A 84 -20.88 -50.49 -46.61
N ALA A 85 -20.37 -49.27 -46.72
CA ALA A 85 -19.64 -48.79 -47.88
C ALA A 85 -18.37 -49.63 -48.14
N ALA A 86 -17.58 -49.90 -47.10
CA ALA A 86 -16.39 -50.76 -47.18
C ALA A 86 -16.73 -52.23 -47.50
N TRP A 87 -17.90 -52.72 -47.10
CA TRP A 87 -18.39 -54.04 -47.50
C TRP A 87 -18.81 -54.06 -48.98
N LEU A 88 -19.50 -53.02 -49.47
CA LEU A 88 -19.94 -52.89 -50.85
C LEU A 88 -18.77 -52.75 -51.82
N ASP A 89 -17.75 -51.95 -51.50
CA ASP A 89 -16.55 -51.79 -52.33
C ASP A 89 -15.78 -53.10 -52.51
N ARG A 90 -15.75 -53.95 -51.48
CA ARG A 90 -15.15 -55.29 -51.58
C ARG A 90 -15.91 -56.21 -52.51
N ARG A 91 -17.22 -56.00 -52.68
CA ARG A 91 -18.08 -56.80 -53.57
C ARG A 91 -18.18 -56.24 -54.98
N ILE A 92 -18.20 -54.92 -55.14
CA ILE A 92 -18.49 -54.23 -56.41
C ILE A 92 -17.38 -53.21 -56.65
N LYS A 93 -16.37 -53.61 -57.43
CA LYS A 93 -15.18 -52.77 -57.71
C LYS A 93 -15.43 -51.61 -58.67
N SER A 94 -16.58 -51.57 -59.36
CA SER A 94 -16.87 -50.57 -60.40
C SER A 94 -17.39 -49.24 -59.86
N ILE A 95 -17.85 -49.18 -58.60
CA ILE A 95 -18.43 -47.99 -58.00
C ILE A 95 -17.71 -47.72 -56.67
N PRO A 96 -17.18 -46.51 -56.44
CA PRO A 96 -16.49 -46.16 -55.20
C PRO A 96 -17.48 -45.79 -54.10
N PHE A 97 -18.09 -46.79 -53.48
CA PHE A 97 -19.10 -46.63 -52.43
C PHE A 97 -18.56 -45.91 -51.20
N TYR A 98 -17.29 -46.10 -50.81
CA TYR A 98 -16.65 -45.37 -49.71
C TYR A 98 -16.70 -43.85 -49.85
N ARG A 99 -16.84 -43.31 -51.07
CA ARG A 99 -16.92 -41.86 -51.31
C ARG A 99 -18.36 -41.36 -51.40
N ILE A 100 -19.27 -42.18 -51.93
CA ILE A 100 -20.65 -41.77 -52.24
C ILE A 100 -21.56 -41.90 -51.02
N LEU A 101 -21.49 -43.02 -50.31
CA LEU A 101 -22.40 -43.33 -49.19
C LEU A 101 -22.22 -42.38 -47.99
N PRO A 102 -20.99 -42.09 -47.52
CA PRO A 102 -20.79 -41.15 -46.41
C PRO A 102 -21.21 -39.72 -46.79
N ALA A 103 -20.94 -39.29 -48.02
CA ALA A 103 -21.38 -37.99 -48.53
C ALA A 103 -22.93 -37.91 -48.59
N GLY A 104 -23.58 -38.96 -49.09
CA GLY A 104 -25.05 -39.07 -49.06
C GLY A 104 -25.62 -39.05 -47.65
N CYS A 105 -24.97 -39.73 -46.70
CA CYS A 105 -25.35 -39.73 -45.29
C CYS A 105 -25.28 -38.32 -44.68
N LYS A 106 -24.22 -37.56 -44.96
CA LYS A 106 -24.07 -36.16 -44.51
C LYS A 106 -25.16 -35.25 -45.07
N ILE A 107 -25.57 -35.44 -46.32
CA ILE A 107 -26.66 -34.66 -46.94
C ILE A 107 -28.02 -35.02 -46.32
N ILE A 108 -28.29 -36.32 -46.13
CA ILE A 108 -29.59 -36.79 -45.62
C ILE A 108 -29.73 -36.47 -44.12
N ALA A 109 -28.69 -36.73 -43.34
CA ALA A 109 -28.64 -36.50 -41.90
C ALA A 109 -27.96 -35.16 -41.56
N TRP A 110 -28.11 -34.15 -42.43
CA TRP A 110 -27.46 -32.85 -42.28
C TRP A 110 -27.70 -32.16 -40.92
N PRO A 111 -28.88 -32.25 -40.26
CA PRO A 111 -29.07 -31.61 -38.96
C PRO A 111 -28.26 -32.31 -37.85
N LEU A 112 -28.10 -33.63 -37.95
CA LEU A 112 -27.32 -34.43 -37.00
C LEU A 112 -25.83 -34.22 -37.23
N TRP A 113 -25.40 -34.18 -38.50
CA TRP A 113 -24.04 -33.86 -38.90
C TRP A 113 -23.62 -32.46 -38.43
N LEU A 114 -24.50 -31.47 -38.56
CA LEU A 114 -24.24 -30.11 -38.07
C LEU A 114 -24.10 -30.06 -36.54
N CYS A 115 -24.85 -30.90 -35.80
CA CYS A 115 -24.67 -31.04 -34.35
C CYS A 115 -23.31 -31.65 -33.99
N ALA A 116 -22.85 -32.65 -34.77
CA ALA A 116 -21.51 -33.23 -34.61
C ALA A 116 -20.40 -32.21 -34.90
N LEU A 117 -20.48 -31.50 -36.04
CA LEU A 117 -19.56 -30.41 -36.35
C LEU A 117 -19.52 -29.34 -35.26
N LEU A 118 -20.68 -28.97 -34.70
CA LEU A 118 -20.74 -27.98 -33.62
C LEU A 118 -20.02 -28.45 -32.35
N VAL A 119 -20.15 -29.73 -32.00
CA VAL A 119 -19.59 -30.30 -30.77
C VAL A 119 -18.10 -30.61 -30.91
N ASP A 120 -17.69 -31.16 -32.06
CA ASP A 120 -16.36 -31.74 -32.24
C ASP A 120 -15.37 -30.78 -32.92
N ASP A 121 -15.84 -29.93 -33.86
CA ASP A 121 -14.97 -29.11 -34.70
C ASP A 121 -15.11 -27.60 -34.45
N TRP A 122 -16.33 -27.10 -34.20
CA TRP A 122 -16.58 -25.67 -34.09
C TRP A 122 -16.56 -25.15 -32.66
N ARG A 123 -16.68 -26.02 -31.64
CA ARG A 123 -16.64 -25.57 -30.25
C ARG A 123 -15.23 -25.08 -29.93
N ILE A 124 -15.13 -23.78 -29.64
CA ILE A 124 -13.91 -23.17 -29.15
C ILE A 124 -13.92 -23.36 -27.64
N ASP A 125 -13.18 -24.36 -27.18
CA ASP A 125 -12.91 -24.56 -25.77
C ASP A 125 -12.06 -23.41 -25.24
N LEU A 126 -12.35 -22.98 -24.01
CA LEU A 126 -11.52 -22.00 -23.35
C LEU A 126 -10.20 -22.70 -22.98
N ASP A 127 -9.11 -22.32 -23.63
CA ASP A 127 -7.78 -22.87 -23.32
C ASP A 127 -7.36 -22.48 -21.90
N GLN A 128 -7.68 -23.35 -20.94
CA GLN A 128 -7.28 -23.22 -19.54
C GLN A 128 -5.77 -23.45 -19.36
N GLY A 129 -5.07 -23.95 -20.38
CA GLY A 129 -3.62 -24.14 -20.38
C GLY A 129 -2.85 -22.83 -20.47
N ASP A 130 -3.40 -21.81 -21.15
CA ASP A 130 -2.82 -20.48 -21.26
C ASP A 130 -3.44 -19.53 -20.22
N ARG A 131 -3.05 -19.74 -18.95
CA ARG A 131 -3.52 -18.96 -17.80
C ARG A 131 -3.26 -17.45 -17.99
N GLU A 132 -2.25 -17.08 -18.75
CA GLU A 132 -1.92 -15.67 -19.02
C GLU A 132 -2.97 -14.98 -19.88
N LYS A 133 -3.35 -15.61 -21.00
CA LYS A 133 -4.45 -15.10 -21.84
C LYS A 133 -5.76 -15.07 -21.09
N LEU A 134 -6.00 -16.05 -20.23
CA LEU A 134 -7.23 -16.13 -19.45
C LEU A 134 -7.37 -14.96 -18.48
N VAL A 135 -6.33 -14.68 -17.68
CA VAL A 135 -6.32 -13.56 -16.75
C VAL A 135 -6.47 -12.23 -17.51
N GLY A 136 -5.78 -12.08 -18.65
CA GLY A 136 -5.95 -10.90 -19.51
C GLY A 136 -7.39 -10.72 -20.00
N ALA A 137 -7.99 -11.75 -20.58
CA ALA A 137 -9.36 -11.69 -21.09
C ALA A 137 -10.38 -11.37 -19.97
N PHE A 138 -10.20 -11.91 -18.77
CA PHE A 138 -11.05 -11.57 -17.63
C PHE A 138 -10.94 -10.09 -17.22
N MET A 139 -9.74 -9.53 -17.21
CA MET A 139 -9.54 -8.11 -16.91
C MET A 139 -10.18 -7.21 -17.97
N ASP A 140 -10.05 -7.56 -19.26
CA ASP A 140 -10.69 -6.82 -20.35
C ASP A 140 -12.22 -6.85 -20.20
N LEU A 141 -12.79 -8.01 -19.87
CA LEU A 141 -14.23 -8.13 -19.60
C LEU A 141 -14.68 -7.27 -18.42
N ILE A 142 -13.90 -7.20 -17.34
CA ILE A 142 -14.20 -6.32 -16.20
C ILE A 142 -14.10 -4.86 -16.62
N ALA A 143 -13.07 -4.48 -17.37
CA ALA A 143 -12.86 -3.11 -17.83
C ALA A 143 -13.98 -2.62 -18.77
N GLU A 144 -14.51 -3.49 -19.63
CA GLU A 144 -15.54 -3.17 -20.61
C GLU A 144 -16.98 -3.36 -20.10
N ALA A 145 -17.16 -4.02 -18.94
CA ALA A 145 -18.48 -4.32 -18.40
C ALA A 145 -19.27 -3.04 -18.09
N SER A 146 -20.41 -2.85 -18.75
CA SER A 146 -21.27 -1.68 -18.52
C SER A 146 -22.22 -1.85 -17.31
N ASP A 147 -22.59 -3.09 -16.95
CA ASP A 147 -23.53 -3.35 -15.86
C ASP A 147 -22.82 -3.46 -14.50
N PRO A 148 -23.09 -2.57 -13.53
CA PRO A 148 -22.46 -2.61 -12.20
C PRO A 148 -22.78 -3.89 -11.42
N LYS A 149 -23.90 -4.58 -11.67
CA LYS A 149 -24.21 -5.86 -11.02
C LYS A 149 -23.29 -6.99 -11.49
N LEU A 150 -22.80 -6.92 -12.72
CA LEU A 150 -21.80 -7.85 -13.22
C LEU A 150 -20.45 -7.60 -12.54
N LEU A 151 -20.09 -6.34 -12.30
CA LEU A 151 -18.87 -5.98 -11.58
C LEU A 151 -18.89 -6.47 -10.13
N GLU A 152 -20.02 -6.41 -9.44
CA GLU A 152 -20.16 -6.98 -8.08
C GLU A 152 -19.89 -8.48 -8.03
N ARG A 153 -20.21 -9.21 -9.10
CA ARG A 153 -19.93 -10.64 -9.20
C ARG A 153 -18.49 -10.89 -9.64
N ALA A 154 -17.99 -10.09 -10.59
CA ALA A 154 -16.67 -10.28 -11.18
C ALA A 154 -15.53 -9.85 -10.25
N VAL A 155 -15.73 -8.84 -9.40
CA VAL A 155 -14.71 -8.38 -8.44
C VAL A 155 -14.30 -9.50 -7.46
N GLY A 156 -15.20 -10.45 -7.20
CA GLY A 156 -14.91 -11.65 -6.42
C GLY A 156 -13.81 -12.51 -7.05
N SER A 157 -13.61 -12.47 -8.36
CA SER A 157 -12.56 -13.22 -9.05
C SER A 157 -11.28 -12.41 -9.29
N PHE A 158 -11.29 -11.11 -8.97
CA PHE A 158 -10.13 -10.24 -9.15
C PHE A 158 -9.01 -10.62 -8.16
N SER A 159 -7.78 -10.78 -8.66
CA SER A 159 -6.61 -11.11 -7.85
C SER A 159 -5.35 -10.44 -8.38
N TYR A 160 -4.72 -9.62 -7.55
CA TYR A 160 -3.41 -9.03 -7.85
C TYR A 160 -2.32 -10.09 -7.98
N VAL A 161 -2.39 -11.19 -7.22
CA VAL A 161 -1.41 -12.28 -7.25
C VAL A 161 -1.41 -12.94 -8.63
N GLU A 162 -2.57 -13.34 -9.12
CA GLU A 162 -2.69 -13.98 -10.43
C GLU A 162 -2.33 -13.01 -11.55
N TRP A 163 -2.66 -11.72 -11.39
CA TRP A 163 -2.26 -10.67 -12.32
C TRP A 163 -0.74 -10.52 -12.43
N PHE A 164 -0.02 -10.40 -11.31
CA PHE A 164 1.43 -10.20 -11.33
C PHE A 164 2.22 -11.47 -11.68
N LYS A 165 1.64 -12.66 -11.46
CA LYS A 165 2.27 -13.92 -11.86
C LYS A 165 2.06 -14.29 -13.33
N ASN A 166 0.83 -14.13 -13.81
CA ASN A 166 0.38 -14.71 -15.08
C ASN A 166 -0.10 -13.64 -16.07
N GLY A 167 -0.41 -12.42 -15.64
CA GLY A 167 -0.86 -11.39 -16.57
C GLY A 167 0.27 -10.94 -17.51
N LYS A 168 -0.07 -10.60 -18.77
CA LYS A 168 0.83 -9.88 -19.70
C LYS A 168 1.24 -8.47 -19.22
N GLY A 169 0.84 -8.08 -18.01
CA GLY A 169 1.56 -7.09 -17.21
C GLY A 169 1.62 -5.68 -17.79
N THR A 170 0.56 -5.23 -18.46
CA THR A 170 0.45 -3.82 -18.85
C THR A 170 -0.21 -3.02 -17.72
N ALA A 171 0.44 -1.94 -17.28
CA ALA A 171 -0.14 -1.03 -16.29
C ALA A 171 -1.52 -0.53 -16.75
N ASP A 172 -1.66 -0.26 -18.05
CA ASP A 172 -2.88 0.22 -18.70
C ASP A 172 -4.09 -0.69 -18.51
N GLN A 173 -3.90 -2.02 -18.55
CA GLN A 173 -5.01 -2.95 -18.40
C GLN A 173 -5.48 -3.02 -16.93
N LEU A 174 -4.54 -3.03 -15.99
CA LEU A 174 -4.86 -2.93 -14.57
C LEU A 174 -5.54 -1.60 -14.27
N GLU A 175 -5.07 -0.50 -14.88
CA GLU A 175 -5.64 0.83 -14.73
C GLU A 175 -7.09 0.88 -15.23
N LYS A 176 -7.36 0.40 -16.45
CA LYS A 176 -8.72 0.34 -17.01
C LYS A 176 -9.65 -0.49 -16.12
N THR A 177 -9.21 -1.66 -15.69
CA THR A 177 -9.97 -2.54 -14.79
C THR A 177 -10.27 -1.85 -13.47
N TRP A 178 -9.25 -1.23 -12.87
CA TRP A 178 -9.34 -0.54 -11.60
C TRP A 178 -10.30 0.65 -11.66
N ASN A 179 -10.13 1.51 -12.68
CA ASN A 179 -10.98 2.66 -12.91
C ASN A 179 -12.45 2.24 -13.10
N ARG A 180 -12.70 1.13 -13.82
CA ARG A 180 -14.06 0.63 -13.99
C ARG A 180 -14.67 0.11 -12.70
N LEU A 181 -13.91 -0.65 -11.90
CA LEU A 181 -14.37 -1.17 -10.60
C LEU A 181 -14.58 -0.05 -9.57
N ARG A 182 -13.88 1.08 -9.70
CA ARG A 182 -14.00 2.27 -8.84
C ARG A 182 -14.91 3.37 -9.39
N ALA A 183 -15.59 3.12 -10.52
CA ALA A 183 -16.50 4.09 -11.10
C ALA A 183 -17.67 4.42 -10.14
N THR A 184 -18.26 5.60 -10.29
CA THR A 184 -19.27 6.13 -9.36
C THR A 184 -20.57 5.32 -9.32
N ASP A 185 -20.83 4.51 -10.35
CA ASP A 185 -21.98 3.61 -10.47
C ASP A 185 -21.76 2.26 -9.76
N THR A 186 -20.56 1.98 -9.24
CA THR A 186 -20.26 0.73 -8.52
C THR A 186 -20.55 0.84 -7.02
N SER A 187 -20.93 -0.29 -6.41
CA SER A 187 -21.29 -0.30 -4.99
C SER A 187 -20.07 -0.20 -4.08
N VAL A 188 -20.32 0.25 -2.84
CA VAL A 188 -19.31 0.28 -1.76
C VAL A 188 -18.66 -1.10 -1.57
N ARG A 189 -19.44 -2.18 -1.73
CA ARG A 189 -18.96 -3.56 -1.59
C ARG A 189 -17.87 -3.92 -2.59
N VAL A 190 -17.93 -3.41 -3.82
CA VAL A 190 -16.87 -3.61 -4.83
C VAL A 190 -15.57 -3.00 -4.34
N ARG A 191 -15.64 -1.77 -3.80
CA ARG A 191 -14.48 -1.03 -3.28
C ARG A 191 -13.86 -1.73 -2.08
N GLU A 192 -14.67 -2.20 -1.14
CA GLU A 192 -14.18 -2.96 0.02
C GLU A 192 -13.59 -4.32 -0.40
N THR A 193 -14.15 -4.97 -1.43
CA THR A 193 -13.59 -6.22 -1.95
C THR A 193 -12.21 -5.97 -2.55
N LEU A 194 -12.03 -4.90 -3.32
CA LEU A 194 -10.73 -4.54 -3.89
C LEU A 194 -9.67 -4.31 -2.80
N ARG A 195 -10.03 -3.60 -1.72
CA ARG A 195 -9.17 -3.41 -0.55
C ARG A 195 -8.76 -4.73 0.06
N ALA A 196 -9.72 -5.61 0.31
CA ALA A 196 -9.46 -6.94 0.85
C ALA A 196 -8.54 -7.78 -0.05
N ARG A 197 -8.67 -7.65 -1.39
CA ARG A 197 -7.76 -8.31 -2.35
C ARG A 197 -6.33 -7.77 -2.27
N MET A 198 -6.14 -6.48 -1.94
CA MET A 198 -4.79 -5.95 -1.70
C MET A 198 -4.18 -6.52 -0.41
N THR A 199 -4.96 -6.62 0.67
CA THR A 199 -4.49 -7.26 1.90
C THR A 199 -4.06 -8.70 1.66
N GLN A 200 -4.84 -9.46 0.88
CA GLN A 200 -4.48 -10.82 0.47
C GLN A 200 -3.22 -10.86 -0.38
N PHE A 201 -3.01 -9.88 -1.26
CA PHE A 201 -1.79 -9.76 -2.05
C PHE A 201 -0.54 -9.61 -1.17
N VAL A 202 -0.60 -8.71 -0.18
CA VAL A 202 0.49 -8.54 0.79
C VAL A 202 0.71 -9.82 1.60
N LYS A 203 -0.37 -10.44 2.09
CA LYS A 203 -0.30 -11.70 2.85
C LYS A 203 0.32 -12.84 2.04
N TYR A 204 -0.06 -12.97 0.77
CA TYR A 204 0.50 -13.98 -0.13
C TYR A 204 2.02 -13.82 -0.26
N HIS A 205 2.49 -12.59 -0.49
CA HIS A 205 3.93 -12.33 -0.54
C HIS A 205 4.61 -12.61 0.79
N HIS A 206 3.98 -12.22 1.91
CA HIS A 206 4.47 -12.49 3.26
C HIS A 206 4.69 -13.97 3.51
N GLU A 207 3.68 -14.82 3.27
CA GLU A 207 3.74 -16.28 3.44
C GLU A 207 4.83 -16.93 2.58
N GLN A 208 5.04 -16.40 1.36
CA GLN A 208 6.11 -16.86 0.47
C GLN A 208 7.49 -16.32 0.84
N SER A 209 7.58 -15.39 1.80
CA SER A 209 8.79 -14.63 2.12
C SER A 209 9.44 -13.96 0.90
N LYS A 210 8.63 -13.51 -0.07
CA LYS A 210 9.09 -12.93 -1.34
C LYS A 210 8.74 -11.46 -1.48
N GLU A 211 9.71 -10.65 -1.87
CA GLU A 211 9.52 -9.24 -2.12
C GLU A 211 8.49 -8.98 -3.22
N ILE A 212 7.69 -7.93 -3.04
CA ILE A 212 6.88 -7.40 -4.14
C ILE A 212 7.85 -6.65 -5.05
N THR A 213 8.02 -7.16 -6.27
CA THR A 213 8.99 -6.60 -7.22
C THR A 213 8.79 -5.08 -7.41
N GLN A 214 9.90 -4.35 -7.57
CA GLN A 214 9.84 -2.90 -7.81
C GLN A 214 8.98 -2.53 -9.03
N LYS A 215 8.96 -3.37 -10.07
CA LYS A 215 8.07 -3.20 -11.23
C LYS A 215 6.60 -3.27 -10.83
N ALA A 216 6.21 -4.26 -10.02
CA ALA A 216 4.85 -4.38 -9.51
C ALA A 216 4.47 -3.18 -8.64
N MET A 217 5.36 -2.73 -7.76
CA MET A 217 5.12 -1.55 -6.93
C MET A 217 4.92 -0.27 -7.75
N ARG A 218 5.69 -0.05 -8.83
CA ARG A 218 5.49 1.09 -9.73
C ARG A 218 4.12 1.04 -10.41
N VAL A 219 3.70 -0.14 -10.86
CA VAL A 219 2.37 -0.33 -11.47
C VAL A 219 1.26 -0.02 -10.46
N LEU A 220 1.35 -0.56 -9.25
CA LEU A 220 0.40 -0.24 -8.17
C LEU A 220 0.41 1.25 -7.83
N ALA A 221 1.58 1.88 -7.85
CA ALA A 221 1.72 3.29 -7.53
C ALA A 221 1.07 4.22 -8.57
N ASN A 222 1.00 3.79 -9.83
CA ASN A 222 0.33 4.54 -10.89
C ASN A 222 -1.19 4.34 -10.87
N VAL A 223 -1.67 3.18 -10.44
CA VAL A 223 -3.08 2.79 -10.57
C VAL A 223 -3.89 2.98 -9.29
N CYS A 224 -3.36 2.53 -8.15
CA CYS A 224 -4.10 2.49 -6.89
C CYS A 224 -3.79 3.74 -6.05
N PRO A 225 -4.77 4.39 -5.39
CA PRO A 225 -4.47 5.48 -4.46
C PRO A 225 -3.68 4.99 -3.24
N ILE A 226 -3.02 5.91 -2.51
CA ILE A 226 -2.17 5.61 -1.35
C ILE A 226 -2.93 4.74 -0.33
N ALA A 227 -4.16 5.12 0.00
CA ALA A 227 -4.99 4.42 0.98
C ALA A 227 -5.18 2.91 0.69
N GLU A 228 -5.15 2.50 -0.57
CA GLU A 228 -5.36 1.10 -0.94
C GLU A 228 -4.04 0.34 -1.02
N ARG A 229 -2.92 1.00 -1.35
CA ARG A 229 -1.61 0.33 -1.56
C ARG A 229 -0.63 0.48 -0.40
N PHE A 230 -0.95 1.26 0.62
CA PHE A 230 -0.01 1.63 1.69
C PHE A 230 0.67 0.42 2.35
N ASN A 231 -0.10 -0.59 2.74
CA ASN A 231 0.45 -1.83 3.32
C ASN A 231 1.45 -2.55 2.40
N ALA A 232 1.23 -2.51 1.08
CA ALA A 232 2.16 -3.08 0.11
C ALA A 232 3.46 -2.28 0.02
N GLU A 233 3.40 -0.95 0.16
CA GLU A 233 4.58 -0.08 0.22
C GLU A 233 5.40 -0.37 1.49
N VAL A 234 4.75 -0.53 2.65
CA VAL A 234 5.41 -0.91 3.92
C VAL A 234 6.02 -2.30 3.83
N TYR A 235 5.30 -3.26 3.25
CA TYR A 235 5.80 -4.62 3.05
C TYR A 235 7.04 -4.63 2.13
N SER A 236 7.00 -3.88 1.02
CA SER A 236 8.16 -3.77 0.11
C SER A 236 9.36 -3.14 0.82
N ALA A 237 9.14 -2.07 1.60
CA ALA A 237 10.20 -1.41 2.37
C ALA A 237 10.84 -2.33 3.45
N SER A 238 10.12 -3.36 3.92
CA SER A 238 10.64 -4.31 4.92
C SER A 238 11.82 -5.16 4.45
N PHE A 239 12.08 -5.24 3.14
CA PHE A 239 13.24 -5.93 2.58
C PHE A 239 14.50 -5.05 2.50
N GLY A 240 14.38 -3.76 2.79
CA GLY A 240 15.54 -2.88 2.96
C GLY A 240 16.41 -3.33 4.14
N ALA A 241 17.70 -2.98 4.10
CA ALA A 241 18.59 -3.21 5.23
C ALA A 241 18.00 -2.54 6.49
N ASP A 242 18.07 -3.21 7.64
CA ASP A 242 17.63 -2.69 8.95
C ASP A 242 16.13 -2.29 9.01
N ASN A 243 15.26 -2.96 8.23
CA ASN A 243 13.80 -2.71 8.17
C ASN A 243 12.91 -3.94 8.41
N ALA A 244 13.46 -5.03 8.96
CA ALA A 244 12.73 -6.29 9.14
C ALA A 244 11.51 -6.17 10.07
N ASP A 245 11.53 -5.24 11.03
CA ASP A 245 10.43 -4.90 11.94
C ASP A 245 9.17 -4.41 11.20
N LEU A 246 9.33 -3.74 10.05
CA LEU A 246 8.20 -3.28 9.21
C LEU A 246 7.35 -4.44 8.67
N ARG A 247 7.90 -5.67 8.66
CA ARG A 247 7.23 -6.84 8.13
C ARG A 247 5.91 -7.12 8.84
N GLY A 248 5.92 -7.06 10.17
CA GLY A 248 4.72 -7.24 10.99
C GLY A 248 3.75 -6.08 10.80
N LEU A 249 4.26 -4.85 10.71
CA LEU A 249 3.43 -3.65 10.54
C LEU A 249 2.60 -3.68 9.25
N SER A 250 3.17 -4.21 8.17
CA SER A 250 2.49 -4.30 6.87
C SER A 250 1.24 -5.18 6.86
N LEU A 251 1.08 -6.06 7.85
CA LEU A 251 -0.08 -6.96 7.98
C LEU A 251 -1.21 -6.38 8.85
N LEU A 252 -0.95 -5.26 9.53
CA LEU A 252 -1.94 -4.61 10.39
C LEU A 252 -3.07 -3.98 9.55
N PRO A 253 -4.25 -3.75 10.15
CA PRO A 253 -5.29 -2.94 9.53
C PRO A 253 -4.72 -1.60 9.05
N PHE A 254 -5.23 -1.09 7.93
CA PHE A 254 -4.71 0.10 7.23
C PHE A 254 -4.37 1.26 8.17
N GLU A 255 -5.27 1.59 9.10
CA GLU A 255 -5.13 2.73 9.99
C GLU A 255 -4.07 2.51 11.05
N GLU A 256 -4.05 1.33 11.66
CA GLU A 256 -3.02 0.96 12.62
C GLU A 256 -1.65 0.90 11.92
N CYS A 257 -1.59 0.39 10.68
CA CYS A 257 -0.37 0.39 9.88
C CYS A 257 0.19 1.81 9.69
N ILE A 258 -0.65 2.78 9.32
CA ILE A 258 -0.25 4.19 9.21
C ILE A 258 0.28 4.71 10.55
N ALA A 259 -0.47 4.51 11.62
CA ALA A 259 -0.13 5.01 12.95
C ALA A 259 1.23 4.49 13.44
N ARG A 260 1.47 3.18 13.26
CA ARG A 260 2.74 2.54 13.63
C ARG A 260 3.90 3.00 12.75
N VAL A 261 3.68 3.25 11.46
CA VAL A 261 4.70 3.83 10.57
C VAL A 261 5.04 5.26 10.99
N LEU A 262 4.07 6.07 11.41
CA LEU A 262 4.35 7.42 11.94
C LEU A 262 5.21 7.38 13.22
N CYS A 263 5.26 6.26 13.93
CA CYS A 263 6.11 6.05 15.10
C CYS A 263 7.45 5.36 14.78
N SER A 264 7.72 4.99 13.52
CA SER A 264 8.80 4.05 13.19
C SER A 264 10.22 4.58 13.42
N TYR A 265 10.41 5.89 13.59
CA TYR A 265 11.73 6.47 13.94
C TYR A 265 11.99 6.49 15.44
N ASN A 266 10.97 6.24 16.27
CA ASN A 266 11.08 6.15 17.73
C ASN A 266 11.49 4.74 18.19
N HIS A 267 12.57 4.21 17.61
CA HIS A 267 13.11 2.89 17.92
C HIS A 267 14.61 2.98 18.26
N GLU A 268 15.05 2.28 19.30
CA GLU A 268 16.46 2.34 19.74
C GLU A 268 17.43 1.66 18.77
N GLU A 269 16.95 0.65 18.04
CA GLU A 269 17.74 -0.12 17.09
C GLU A 269 18.18 0.71 15.88
N LYS A 270 19.18 0.21 15.16
CA LYS A 270 19.61 0.78 13.89
C LYS A 270 18.45 0.66 12.90
N LEU A 271 18.06 1.79 12.31
CA LEU A 271 16.95 1.86 11.36
C LEU A 271 17.47 1.97 9.93
N GLY A 272 16.80 1.26 9.02
CA GLY A 272 16.99 1.42 7.59
C GLY A 272 16.37 2.69 7.04
N ASP A 273 16.45 2.85 5.71
CA ASP A 273 15.72 3.90 5.01
C ASP A 273 14.22 3.61 5.04
N ARG A 274 13.47 4.53 5.69
CA ARG A 274 12.01 4.49 5.84
C ARG A 274 11.36 5.78 5.38
N GLU A 275 12.13 6.66 4.73
CA GLU A 275 11.71 8.03 4.42
C GLU A 275 10.45 8.04 3.56
N ARG A 276 10.43 7.19 2.53
CA ARG A 276 9.31 7.11 1.58
C ARG A 276 8.00 6.68 2.24
N ILE A 277 8.02 5.66 3.10
CA ILE A 277 6.79 5.15 3.75
C ILE A 277 6.28 6.13 4.82
N PHE A 278 7.20 6.82 5.50
CA PHE A 278 6.86 7.86 6.46
C PHE A 278 6.18 9.06 5.77
N ASN A 279 6.77 9.56 4.69
CA ASN A 279 6.19 10.64 3.87
C ASN A 279 4.81 10.26 3.32
N LEU A 280 4.61 8.99 2.95
CA LEU A 280 3.29 8.51 2.48
C LEU A 280 2.25 8.49 3.62
N ALA A 281 2.65 8.09 4.83
CA ALA A 281 1.80 8.08 6.01
C ALA A 281 1.38 9.51 6.40
N GLU A 282 2.34 10.43 6.45
CA GLU A 282 2.11 11.85 6.72
C GLU A 282 1.18 12.44 5.66
N LYS A 283 1.51 12.27 4.38
CA LYS A 283 0.71 12.78 3.26
C LYS A 283 -0.75 12.28 3.30
N GLN A 284 -0.96 11.03 3.70
CA GLN A 284 -2.30 10.46 3.84
C GLN A 284 -3.09 11.22 4.93
N CYS A 285 -2.49 11.43 6.11
CA CYS A 285 -3.13 12.16 7.20
C CYS A 285 -3.39 13.63 6.82
N SER A 286 -2.41 14.32 6.23
CA SER A 286 -2.57 15.71 5.78
C SER A 286 -3.65 15.88 4.72
N THR A 287 -3.79 14.89 3.83
CA THR A 287 -4.87 14.89 2.82
C THR A 287 -6.23 14.78 3.49
N LEU A 288 -6.39 13.89 4.48
CA LEU A 288 -7.62 13.74 5.24
C LEU A 288 -7.98 15.02 6.01
N ILE A 289 -7.00 15.67 6.66
CA ILE A 289 -7.21 16.96 7.34
C ILE A 289 -7.72 18.01 6.35
N ARG A 290 -7.07 18.15 5.19
CA ARG A 290 -7.45 19.14 4.17
C ARG A 290 -8.84 18.88 3.57
N GLU A 291 -9.24 17.62 3.47
CA GLU A 291 -10.57 17.20 3.01
C GLU A 291 -11.67 17.35 4.08
N GLY A 292 -11.29 17.67 5.33
CA GLY A 292 -12.22 17.80 6.46
C GLY A 292 -12.57 16.47 7.15
N ASN A 293 -11.91 15.37 6.78
CA ASN A 293 -12.10 14.03 7.34
C ASN A 293 -11.27 13.85 8.63
N VAL A 294 -11.44 14.76 9.59
CA VAL A 294 -10.64 14.79 10.83
C VAL A 294 -10.88 13.57 11.72
N ASP A 295 -12.09 13.01 11.71
CA ASP A 295 -12.45 11.82 12.49
C ASP A 295 -11.62 10.59 12.09
N ASP A 296 -11.32 10.45 10.79
CA ASP A 296 -10.47 9.36 10.29
C ASP A 296 -9.02 9.52 10.79
N VAL A 297 -8.52 10.76 10.85
CA VAL A 297 -7.18 11.04 11.39
C VAL A 297 -7.15 10.76 12.89
N THR A 298 -8.17 11.17 13.64
CA THR A 298 -8.28 10.81 15.07
C THR A 298 -8.31 9.31 15.27
N ARG A 299 -9.03 8.55 14.42
CA ARG A 299 -9.06 7.09 14.49
C ARG A 299 -7.68 6.47 14.19
N ILE A 300 -6.97 6.95 13.18
CA ILE A 300 -5.59 6.55 12.88
C ILE A 300 -4.67 6.81 14.08
N LEU A 301 -4.67 8.03 14.62
CA LEU A 301 -3.75 8.41 15.69
C LEU A 301 -4.09 7.72 17.03
N SER A 302 -5.32 7.21 17.21
CA SER A 302 -5.73 6.51 18.44
C SER A 302 -4.97 5.21 18.73
N TYR A 303 -4.30 4.63 17.72
CA TYR A 303 -3.55 3.38 17.87
C TYR A 303 -2.17 3.56 18.51
N VAL A 304 -1.70 4.81 18.69
CA VAL A 304 -0.35 5.11 19.17
C VAL A 304 -0.36 6.30 20.12
N ASP A 305 0.69 6.42 20.93
CA ASP A 305 0.87 7.56 21.81
C ASP A 305 1.33 8.81 21.04
N ARG A 306 0.75 9.97 21.39
CA ARG A 306 1.03 11.25 20.70
C ARG A 306 2.49 11.66 20.87
N LEU A 307 3.06 11.49 22.06
CA LEU A 307 4.45 11.83 22.31
C LEU A 307 5.40 10.94 21.51
N ASP A 308 5.07 9.65 21.33
CA ASP A 308 5.88 8.75 20.49
C ASP A 308 5.86 9.09 19.00
N ILE A 309 4.72 9.58 18.48
CA ILE A 309 4.67 10.17 17.14
C ILE A 309 5.62 11.37 17.08
N ILE A 310 5.53 12.29 18.04
CA ILE A 310 6.35 13.50 18.01
C ILE A 310 7.86 13.19 18.17
N LYS A 311 8.23 12.21 19.00
CA LYS A 311 9.62 11.70 19.08
C LYS A 311 10.11 11.14 17.74
N SER A 312 9.24 10.44 17.02
CA SER A 312 9.54 9.91 15.69
C SER A 312 9.72 11.05 14.68
N TYR A 313 8.86 12.06 14.72
CA TYR A 313 8.92 13.26 13.86
C TYR A 313 10.22 14.05 14.03
N ILE A 314 10.65 14.31 15.26
CA ILE A 314 11.90 15.07 15.51
C ILE A 314 13.17 14.31 15.12
N GLN A 315 13.08 12.99 14.92
CA GLN A 315 14.17 12.14 14.41
C GLN A 315 14.08 11.93 12.89
N HIS A 316 12.97 12.29 12.27
CA HIS A 316 12.76 12.12 10.83
C HIS A 316 13.54 13.16 10.01
N LEU A 317 14.16 12.69 8.92
CA LEU A 317 15.11 13.47 8.11
C LEU A 317 14.48 14.62 7.31
N ASN A 318 13.20 14.53 6.94
CA ASN A 318 12.53 15.58 6.18
C ASN A 318 11.66 16.48 7.04
N GLY A 319 11.40 17.67 6.50
CA GLY A 319 10.54 18.65 7.12
C GLY A 319 9.13 18.12 7.36
N VAL A 320 8.65 18.36 8.56
CA VAL A 320 7.36 17.96 9.11
C VAL A 320 6.20 18.83 8.57
N ASP A 321 5.03 18.25 8.33
CA ASP A 321 3.79 18.99 8.07
C ASP A 321 3.27 19.64 9.36
N ARG A 322 3.35 20.97 9.41
CA ARG A 322 2.91 21.80 10.53
C ARG A 322 1.44 21.54 10.89
N SER A 323 0.56 21.37 9.90
CA SER A 323 -0.89 21.21 10.12
C SER A 323 -1.19 19.90 10.86
N LEU A 324 -0.42 18.85 10.57
CA LEU A 324 -0.56 17.57 11.23
C LEU A 324 0.02 17.60 12.64
N VAL A 325 1.15 18.29 12.87
CA VAL A 325 1.67 18.50 14.24
C VAL A 325 0.66 19.25 15.08
N GLU A 326 0.14 20.39 14.60
CA GLU A 326 -0.89 21.17 15.29
C GLU A 326 -2.10 20.30 15.65
N PHE A 327 -2.50 19.38 14.77
CA PHE A 327 -3.56 18.42 15.05
C PHE A 327 -3.20 17.39 16.13
N ILE A 328 -2.01 16.79 16.07
CA ILE A 328 -1.55 15.77 17.02
C ILE A 328 -1.45 16.35 18.43
N VAL A 329 -0.87 17.55 18.55
CA VAL A 329 -0.51 18.14 19.84
C VAL A 329 -1.64 18.95 20.48
N LYS A 330 -2.72 19.17 19.73
CA LYS A 330 -3.86 19.99 20.15
C LYS A 330 -4.33 19.63 21.57
N ASP A 331 -4.42 20.65 22.42
CA ASP A 331 -4.84 20.59 23.82
C ASP A 331 -3.84 19.86 24.76
N HIS A 332 -2.65 19.50 24.26
CA HIS A 332 -1.60 18.76 24.97
C HIS A 332 -0.19 19.34 24.70
N GLU A 333 -0.09 20.60 24.29
CA GLU A 333 1.14 21.23 23.81
C GLU A 333 2.26 21.19 24.87
N HIS A 334 1.97 21.68 26.09
CA HIS A 334 2.95 21.74 27.17
C HIS A 334 3.32 20.36 27.73
N GLU A 335 2.37 19.41 27.76
CA GLU A 335 2.62 18.02 28.16
C GLU A 335 3.63 17.35 27.20
N ILE A 336 3.39 17.48 25.89
CA ILE A 336 4.27 16.94 24.87
C ILE A 336 5.62 17.65 24.88
N LEU A 337 5.63 18.98 25.05
CA LEU A 337 6.86 19.78 25.16
C LEU A 337 7.73 19.32 26.35
N HIS A 338 7.12 19.07 27.51
CA HIS A 338 7.81 18.50 28.66
C HIS A 338 8.40 17.12 28.34
N GLY A 339 7.63 16.26 27.66
CA GLY A 339 8.06 14.95 27.20
C GLY A 339 9.27 15.01 26.26
N ILE A 340 9.27 15.90 25.27
CA ILE A 340 10.39 16.12 24.35
C ILE A 340 11.61 16.65 25.10
N ASN A 341 11.43 17.62 25.99
CA ASN A 341 12.52 18.20 26.76
C ASN A 341 13.22 17.16 27.65
N LYS A 342 12.46 16.19 28.19
CA LYS A 342 13.02 15.03 28.89
C LYS A 342 13.73 14.08 27.93
N PHE A 343 13.15 13.80 26.77
CA PHE A 343 13.72 12.91 25.75
C PHE A 343 15.06 13.42 25.20
N LEU A 344 15.21 14.74 25.01
CA LEU A 344 16.47 15.37 24.57
C LEU A 344 17.66 15.11 25.51
N ARG A 345 17.39 14.82 26.79
CA ARG A 345 18.45 14.50 27.77
C ARG A 345 18.95 13.06 27.65
N THR A 346 18.17 12.17 27.05
CA THR A 346 18.45 10.73 27.00
C THR A 346 18.79 10.23 25.60
N VAL A 347 18.26 10.88 24.57
CA VAL A 347 18.48 10.47 23.17
C VAL A 347 19.88 10.86 22.70
N ASP A 348 20.45 10.04 21.83
CA ASP A 348 21.61 10.44 21.04
C ASP A 348 21.23 11.61 20.12
N GLN A 349 21.81 12.78 20.38
CA GLN A 349 21.53 14.02 19.68
C GLN A 349 21.85 13.96 18.17
N SER A 350 22.71 13.02 17.74
CA SER A 350 23.01 12.81 16.31
C SER A 350 21.83 12.23 15.53
N ARG A 351 20.86 11.62 16.22
CA ARG A 351 19.62 11.08 15.62
C ARG A 351 18.54 12.14 15.40
N LEU A 352 18.68 13.30 16.03
CA LEU A 352 17.71 14.37 15.92
C LEU A 352 17.92 15.13 14.62
N ASN A 353 16.82 15.48 13.96
CA ASN A 353 16.84 16.38 12.82
C ASN A 353 16.54 17.81 13.32
N PRO A 354 17.51 18.75 13.23
CA PRO A 354 17.31 20.11 13.73
C PRO A 354 16.10 20.81 13.09
N ARG A 355 15.84 20.56 11.81
CA ARG A 355 14.73 21.19 11.09
C ARG A 355 13.37 20.70 11.58
N SER A 356 13.24 19.38 11.77
CA SER A 356 12.02 18.76 12.29
C SER A 356 11.76 19.18 13.74
N LEU A 357 12.80 19.21 14.57
CA LEU A 357 12.70 19.65 15.96
C LEU A 357 12.27 21.12 16.08
N VAL A 358 12.86 22.03 15.30
CA VAL A 358 12.46 23.45 15.28
C VAL A 358 10.98 23.60 14.93
N ARG A 359 10.50 22.90 13.89
CA ARG A 359 9.09 22.97 13.48
C ARG A 359 8.14 22.50 14.58
N VAL A 360 8.48 21.41 15.25
CA VAL A 360 7.70 20.90 16.39
C VAL A 360 7.75 21.90 17.56
N PHE A 361 8.93 22.43 17.89
CA PHE A 361 9.10 23.42 18.96
C PHE A 361 8.24 24.67 18.73
N LEU A 362 8.24 25.23 17.52
CA LEU A 362 7.45 26.43 17.20
C LEU A 362 5.94 26.23 17.39
N VAL A 363 5.44 25.01 17.19
CA VAL A 363 4.03 24.68 17.46
C VAL A 363 3.78 24.56 18.97
N LEU A 364 4.66 23.87 19.69
CA LEU A 364 4.48 23.58 21.11
C LEU A 364 4.75 24.76 22.05
N ALA A 365 5.58 25.72 21.62
CA ALA A 365 5.98 26.87 22.41
C ALA A 365 4.97 28.04 22.35
N SER A 366 3.81 27.85 21.71
CA SER A 366 2.75 28.86 21.60
C SER A 366 1.44 28.34 22.19
N PRO A 367 0.91 28.92 23.28
CA PRO A 367 1.51 30.00 24.08
C PRO A 367 2.77 29.52 24.85
N PRO A 368 3.68 30.43 25.23
CA PRO A 368 4.89 30.04 25.94
C PRO A 368 4.61 29.36 27.28
N PRO A 369 5.31 28.25 27.62
CA PRO A 369 5.15 27.59 28.90
C PRO A 369 5.74 28.42 30.03
N THR A 370 5.08 28.45 31.19
CA THR A 370 5.51 29.24 32.36
C THR A 370 6.13 28.41 33.49
N ASP A 371 6.02 27.09 33.42
CA ASP A 371 6.38 26.15 34.49
C ASP A 371 7.38 25.07 34.06
N ILE A 372 7.77 25.05 32.77
CA ILE A 372 8.71 24.09 32.21
C ILE A 372 10.05 24.77 31.98
N ASP A 373 11.12 24.24 32.58
CA ASP A 373 12.50 24.63 32.27
C ASP A 373 12.95 24.03 30.93
N LEU A 374 12.99 24.86 29.88
CA LEU A 374 13.37 24.47 28.52
C LEU A 374 14.89 24.52 28.25
N SER A 375 15.75 24.65 29.27
CA SER A 375 17.20 24.76 29.09
C SER A 375 17.81 23.71 28.14
N PRO A 376 17.50 22.40 28.21
CA PRO A 376 18.05 21.40 27.30
C PRO A 376 17.66 21.64 25.83
N LEU A 377 16.41 22.04 25.61
CA LEU A 377 15.89 22.29 24.27
C LEU A 377 16.48 23.57 23.68
N ILE A 378 16.55 24.64 24.48
CA ILE A 378 17.22 25.90 24.11
C ILE A 378 18.70 25.66 23.80
N ASP A 379 19.40 24.86 24.62
CA ASP A 379 20.80 24.51 24.40
C ASP A 379 21.01 23.82 23.05
N TYR A 380 20.17 22.83 22.73
CA TYR A 380 20.24 22.11 21.47
C TYR A 380 19.95 23.04 20.28
N LEU A 381 18.86 23.81 20.31
CA LEU A 381 18.51 24.74 19.23
C LEU A 381 19.59 25.80 19.01
N SER A 382 20.21 26.27 20.08
CA SER A 382 21.34 27.21 20.01
C SER A 382 22.56 26.58 19.33
N ARG A 383 22.82 25.28 19.54
CA ARG A 383 23.97 24.61 18.88
C ARG A 383 23.72 24.34 17.40
N HIS A 384 22.47 24.26 16.98
CA HIS A 384 22.08 23.92 15.61
C HIS A 384 21.19 25.01 14.98
N PRO A 385 21.67 26.27 14.87
CA PRO A 385 20.88 27.35 14.29
C PRO A 385 20.64 27.09 12.79
N ARG A 386 19.43 27.36 12.32
CA ARG A 386 18.99 27.10 10.95
C ARG A 386 18.60 28.40 10.26
N TYR A 387 19.27 28.77 9.17
CA TYR A 387 19.03 30.07 8.53
C TYR A 387 17.58 30.31 8.12
N ASP A 388 16.85 29.24 7.73
CA ASP A 388 15.48 29.31 7.22
C ASP A 388 14.41 29.43 8.32
N THR A 389 14.78 29.23 9.58
CA THR A 389 13.83 29.20 10.73
C THR A 389 14.37 29.92 11.97
N TRP A 390 15.59 30.45 11.93
CA TRP A 390 16.25 31.04 13.10
C TRP A 390 15.51 32.27 13.63
N GLU A 391 14.96 33.11 12.76
CA GLU A 391 14.18 34.28 13.17
C GLU A 391 13.00 33.85 14.05
N ASP A 392 12.10 33.01 13.53
CA ASP A 392 10.96 32.44 14.27
C ASP A 392 11.41 31.71 15.55
N THR A 393 12.52 30.97 15.49
CA THR A 393 13.06 30.23 16.64
C THR A 393 13.54 31.17 17.73
N SER A 394 14.27 32.22 17.36
CA SER A 394 14.80 33.21 18.28
C SER A 394 13.68 34.02 18.92
N ASP A 395 12.66 34.40 18.15
CA ASP A 395 11.48 35.10 18.63
C ASP A 395 10.71 34.24 19.63
N ALA A 396 10.49 32.96 19.34
CA ALA A 396 9.83 32.02 20.24
C ALA A 396 10.63 31.80 21.55
N ILE A 397 11.97 31.71 21.46
CA ILE A 397 12.82 31.60 22.65
C ILE A 397 12.72 32.87 23.50
N ILE A 398 12.79 34.06 22.91
CA ILE A 398 12.67 35.33 23.65
C ILE A 398 11.28 35.45 24.28
N ALA A 399 10.21 35.14 23.56
CA ALA A 399 8.86 35.14 24.11
C ALA A 399 8.70 34.20 25.31
N TYR A 400 9.35 33.03 25.28
CA TYR A 400 9.43 32.13 26.44
C TYR A 400 10.22 32.73 27.60
N LEU A 401 11.41 33.28 27.35
CA LEU A 401 12.23 33.90 28.39
C LEU A 401 11.55 35.11 29.05
N ASP A 402 10.66 35.81 28.34
CA ASP A 402 9.82 36.86 28.92
C ASP A 402 8.72 36.34 29.84
N SER A 403 8.29 35.09 29.63
CA SER A 403 7.24 34.43 30.40
C SER A 403 7.75 33.61 31.59
N PHE A 404 9.04 33.26 31.59
CA PHE A 404 9.67 32.37 32.56
C PHE A 404 10.72 33.11 33.40
N ASP A 405 10.67 32.93 34.72
CA ASP A 405 11.59 33.59 35.65
C ASP A 405 13.03 33.09 35.47
N LEU A 406 13.93 34.01 35.09
CA LEU A 406 15.34 33.71 34.81
C LEU A 406 16.09 33.09 36.00
N SER A 407 15.59 33.26 37.23
CA SER A 407 16.19 32.67 38.42
C SER A 407 15.90 31.17 38.58
N GLN A 408 14.92 30.63 37.85
CA GLN A 408 14.47 29.24 37.97
C GLN A 408 15.16 28.27 37.00
N PHE A 409 16.01 28.77 36.09
CA PHE A 409 16.72 27.93 35.13
C PHE A 409 17.74 27.00 35.79
N SER A 410 17.67 25.71 35.46
CA SER A 410 18.66 24.72 35.91
C SER A 410 20.03 24.91 35.24
N ASP A 411 20.06 25.39 34.00
CA ASP A 411 21.30 25.67 33.26
C ASP A 411 21.28 27.06 32.61
N SER A 412 21.75 28.05 33.37
CA SER A 412 21.91 29.42 32.89
C SER A 412 22.97 29.56 31.78
N THR A 413 23.83 28.56 31.56
CA THR A 413 24.83 28.57 30.48
C THR A 413 24.17 28.37 29.12
N ALA A 414 23.18 27.48 29.04
CA ALA A 414 22.38 27.24 27.84
C ALA A 414 21.64 28.52 27.41
N VAL A 415 20.91 29.14 28.34
CA VAL A 415 20.16 30.38 28.10
C VAL A 415 21.10 31.51 27.68
N ARG A 416 22.23 31.68 28.38
CA ARG A 416 23.26 32.67 28.03
C ARG A 416 23.79 32.49 26.61
N ARG A 417 24.07 31.25 26.18
CA ARG A 417 24.52 30.95 24.81
C ARG A 417 23.48 31.38 23.78
N SER A 418 22.20 31.03 24.00
CA SER A 418 21.10 31.42 23.12
C SER A 418 21.01 32.94 22.98
N LEU A 419 21.03 33.68 24.10
CA LEU A 419 20.96 35.13 24.11
C LEU A 419 22.16 35.76 23.37
N GLN A 420 23.37 35.23 23.56
CA GLN A 420 24.56 35.68 22.83
C GLN A 420 24.43 35.47 21.31
N GLN A 421 23.81 34.37 20.89
CA GLN A 421 23.56 34.10 19.47
C GLN A 421 22.51 35.04 18.89
N CYS A 422 21.44 35.37 19.62
CA CYS A 422 20.46 36.37 19.20
C CYS A 422 21.12 37.74 18.96
N VAL A 423 22.10 38.12 19.81
CA VAL A 423 22.85 39.39 19.69
C VAL A 423 23.86 39.40 18.53
N ASN A 424 24.33 38.22 18.09
CA ASN A 424 25.38 38.10 17.08
C ASN A 424 24.87 38.35 15.66
N THR A 425 25.22 39.49 15.07
CA THR A 425 24.84 39.89 13.70
C THR A 425 25.54 39.09 12.59
N GLN A 426 26.55 38.28 12.94
CA GLN A 426 27.30 37.44 12.01
C GLN A 426 27.10 35.94 12.27
N LEU A 427 26.04 35.56 12.99
CA LEU A 427 25.71 34.16 13.21
C LEU A 427 25.50 33.45 11.87
N ARG A 428 26.14 32.29 11.70
CA ARG A 428 25.99 31.43 10.53
C ARG A 428 25.62 30.02 10.96
N ASN A 429 24.82 29.34 10.15
CA ASN A 429 24.52 27.93 10.34
C ASN A 429 25.69 27.05 9.87
N GLU A 430 25.54 25.73 10.03
CA GLU A 430 26.53 24.74 9.59
C GLU A 430 26.89 24.84 8.09
N ASP A 431 25.94 25.26 7.25
CA ASP A 431 26.14 25.46 5.80
C ASP A 431 26.78 26.83 5.46
N GLY A 432 27.06 27.66 6.46
CA GLY A 432 27.65 28.99 6.29
C GLY A 432 26.65 30.08 5.87
N TYR A 433 25.35 29.80 5.79
CA TYR A 433 24.31 30.82 5.58
C TYR A 433 24.10 31.67 6.82
N ARG A 434 23.88 32.97 6.63
CA ARG A 434 23.63 33.91 7.73
C ARG A 434 22.26 33.62 8.36
N CYS A 435 22.23 33.53 9.68
CA CYS A 435 21.01 33.45 10.48
C CYS A 435 20.60 34.86 10.90
N PHE A 436 19.36 35.26 10.59
CA PHE A 436 18.86 36.60 10.87
C PHE A 436 18.04 36.60 12.16
N THR A 437 18.35 37.52 13.06
CA THR A 437 17.55 37.83 14.26
C THR A 437 16.92 39.21 14.04
N SER A 438 15.62 39.38 14.33
CA SER A 438 14.94 40.67 14.25
C SER A 438 15.58 41.70 15.20
N ASP A 439 15.38 42.99 14.91
CA ASP A 439 15.98 44.05 15.74
C ASP A 439 15.36 44.07 17.14
N GLU A 440 14.05 43.84 17.23
CA GLU A 440 13.30 43.72 18.48
C GLU A 440 13.82 42.57 19.35
N THR A 441 13.93 41.36 18.79
CA THR A 441 14.44 40.17 19.48
C THR A 441 15.90 40.36 19.90
N ARG A 442 16.70 41.06 19.08
CA ARG A 442 18.09 41.37 19.42
C ARG A 442 18.21 42.34 20.58
N ASP A 443 17.39 43.39 20.59
CA ASP A 443 17.39 44.39 21.66
C ASP A 443 16.92 43.75 22.97
N ARG A 444 15.83 42.97 22.93
CA ARG A 444 15.34 42.24 24.10
C ARG A 444 16.34 41.21 24.62
N ALA A 445 17.04 40.51 23.72
CA ALA A 445 18.10 39.58 24.11
C ALA A 445 19.25 40.26 24.87
N ARG A 446 19.59 41.52 24.55
CA ARG A 446 20.62 42.28 25.30
C ARG A 446 20.17 42.60 26.72
N GLU A 447 18.90 42.95 26.90
CA GLU A 447 18.31 43.23 28.21
C GLU A 447 18.30 41.98 29.08
N LEU A 448 17.75 40.87 28.55
CA LEU A 448 17.71 39.58 29.25
C LEU A 448 19.13 39.07 29.58
N LEU A 449 20.11 39.31 28.71
CA LEU A 449 21.50 38.94 28.97
C LEU A 449 22.10 39.77 30.11
N ALA A 450 21.79 41.07 30.19
CA ALA A 450 22.21 41.93 31.29
C ALA A 450 21.57 41.50 32.62
N GLU A 451 20.28 41.17 32.61
CA GLU A 451 19.56 40.63 33.77
C GLU A 451 20.17 39.30 34.23
N LEU A 452 20.40 38.36 33.29
CA LEU A 452 21.02 37.07 33.59
C LEU A 452 22.44 37.21 34.19
N ASN A 453 23.18 38.24 33.80
CA ASN A 453 24.50 38.58 34.35
C ASN A 453 24.46 39.21 35.74
N SER A 454 23.31 39.75 36.14
CA SER A 454 23.13 40.36 37.47
C SER A 454 22.90 39.32 38.56
N PHE A 455 22.51 38.09 38.21
CA PHE A 455 22.40 37.00 39.18
C PHE A 455 23.80 36.54 39.62
N PRO A 456 24.04 36.41 40.93
CA PRO A 456 25.33 35.93 41.44
C PRO A 456 25.55 34.50 40.95
N SER A 457 26.67 34.26 40.26
CA SER A 457 27.10 32.92 39.88
C SER A 457 27.29 32.08 41.15
N LEU A 458 26.44 31.07 41.35
CA LEU A 458 26.71 30.06 42.37
C LEU A 458 27.99 29.31 41.94
N PRO A 459 29.07 29.29 42.74
CA PRO A 459 30.30 28.63 42.33
C PRO A 459 30.06 27.12 42.30
N THR A 460 30.12 26.55 41.10
CA THR A 460 30.28 25.11 40.87
C THR A 460 31.53 24.62 41.62
N GLY A 461 31.29 23.92 42.73
CA GLY A 461 32.19 23.02 43.44
C GLY A 461 33.69 23.22 43.27
N ALA A 462 34.28 24.10 44.10
CA ALA A 462 35.64 23.89 44.55
C ALA A 462 35.65 22.67 45.50
N ILE A 463 35.78 21.46 44.95
CA ILE A 463 36.18 20.31 45.74
C ILE A 463 37.65 20.55 46.11
N ALA A 464 37.84 21.00 47.35
CA ALA A 464 39.15 21.12 47.96
C ALA A 464 39.81 19.73 47.98
N SER A 465 40.94 19.63 47.28
CA SER A 465 41.94 18.58 47.49
C SER A 465 42.29 18.51 48.97
N THR A 466 41.83 17.46 49.65
CA THR A 466 42.39 17.03 50.93
C THR A 466 43.07 15.69 50.70
N SER A 467 44.40 15.80 50.51
CA SER A 467 45.35 14.73 50.64
C SER A 467 45.22 14.09 52.03
N ILE A 468 44.86 12.81 52.07
CA ILE A 468 45.18 11.92 53.20
C ILE A 468 45.77 10.65 52.60
N GLN A 469 47.08 10.55 52.72
CA GLN A 469 47.87 9.35 52.50
C GLN A 469 47.61 8.35 53.65
N PRO A 470 47.65 7.04 53.37
CA PRO A 470 48.32 6.13 54.32
C PRO A 470 49.36 5.23 53.66
N GLY A 471 50.57 5.29 54.22
CA GLY A 471 51.43 4.16 54.58
C GLY A 471 51.66 3.00 53.60
N ALA A 472 52.88 2.97 53.06
CA ALA A 472 53.45 1.81 52.37
C ALA A 472 53.76 0.64 53.34
N SER A 473 53.72 -0.59 52.83
CA SER A 473 54.52 -1.73 53.32
C SER A 473 54.91 -2.65 52.17
N SER A 474 56.21 -2.58 51.91
CA SER A 474 57.21 -3.27 51.07
C SER A 474 57.06 -4.73 50.60
N HIS A 475 57.90 -5.00 49.57
CA HIS A 475 58.52 -6.27 49.09
C HIS A 475 57.95 -6.77 47.73
N SER A 476 58.72 -7.04 46.67
CA SER A 476 60.18 -7.21 46.51
C SER A 476 60.62 -7.06 45.04
N LEU A 477 61.93 -6.85 44.86
CA LEU A 477 62.76 -6.68 43.64
C LEU A 477 62.54 -7.78 42.55
N SER A 478 62.78 -7.55 41.25
CA SER A 478 64.15 -7.42 40.69
C SER A 478 64.24 -7.06 39.19
N ARG A 479 65.20 -6.17 38.90
CA ARG A 479 66.19 -6.10 37.79
C ARG A 479 65.79 -5.79 36.33
N THR A 480 66.19 -4.58 35.92
CA THR A 480 66.73 -4.08 34.63
C THR A 480 68.05 -4.80 34.19
N PRO A 481 68.66 -4.61 32.97
CA PRO A 481 68.68 -3.39 32.12
C PRO A 481 68.66 -3.54 30.56
N THR A 482 68.56 -2.37 29.91
CA THR A 482 68.63 -1.91 28.48
C THR A 482 69.99 -2.19 27.77
N PRO A 483 70.35 -1.75 26.50
CA PRO A 483 69.78 -0.73 25.57
C PRO A 483 69.96 -1.00 24.02
N ASP A 484 69.89 0.08 23.21
CA ASP A 484 70.24 0.32 21.77
C ASP A 484 69.11 0.14 20.73
N ASP A 485 68.89 1.02 19.74
CA ASP A 485 69.55 2.24 19.26
C ASP A 485 68.54 3.07 18.41
N SER A 486 68.80 4.38 18.23
CA SER A 486 68.00 5.35 17.43
C SER A 486 68.55 5.47 15.98
N PRO A 487 68.24 6.52 15.16
CA PRO A 487 67.01 7.21 14.73
C PRO A 487 66.84 7.07 13.17
N GLU A 488 65.89 7.64 12.39
CA GLU A 488 65.77 9.06 12.00
C GLU A 488 64.72 9.24 10.85
N LEU A 489 64.04 10.40 10.87
CA LEU A 489 63.34 11.23 9.86
C LEU A 489 63.59 10.92 8.34
N ASP A 490 62.76 11.21 7.33
CA ASP A 490 61.79 12.30 7.12
C ASP A 490 61.02 12.19 5.77
N HIS A 491 59.89 12.90 5.69
CA HIS A 491 59.28 13.62 4.54
C HIS A 491 59.05 12.97 3.14
N LEU A 492 57.80 13.02 2.63
CA LEU A 492 57.30 13.99 1.60
C LEU A 492 55.96 13.56 0.94
N LEU A 493 55.30 14.55 0.34
CA LEU A 493 53.91 14.67 -0.11
C LEU A 493 53.64 14.22 -1.56
N LEU A 494 52.46 13.61 -1.80
CA LEU A 494 51.47 13.74 -2.93
C LEU A 494 51.92 13.54 -4.41
N PRO A 495 51.04 13.47 -5.46
CA PRO A 495 49.65 12.96 -5.63
C PRO A 495 49.40 12.16 -6.95
N TYR A 496 48.12 11.85 -7.28
CA TYR A 496 47.53 11.63 -8.65
C TYR A 496 47.76 10.25 -9.31
N ALA A 497 46.87 9.58 -10.08
CA ALA A 497 45.42 9.55 -10.36
C ALA A 497 45.12 8.26 -11.17
N ASP A 498 43.84 7.96 -11.35
CA ASP A 498 43.18 7.20 -12.43
C ASP A 498 43.74 5.85 -12.91
N SER A 499 42.94 4.79 -12.75
CA SER A 499 42.55 3.84 -13.84
C SER A 499 41.61 2.74 -13.32
N LEU A 500 40.38 2.67 -13.85
CA LEU A 500 39.52 1.47 -13.92
C LEU A 500 39.51 0.97 -15.38
N PRO A 501 39.05 -0.25 -15.73
CA PRO A 501 38.97 -1.54 -15.01
C PRO A 501 39.59 -2.71 -15.84
N PRO A 502 39.47 -3.96 -15.38
CA PRO A 502 38.80 -4.92 -16.26
C PRO A 502 37.81 -5.85 -15.54
N ALA A 503 36.83 -6.33 -16.30
CA ALA A 503 36.02 -7.51 -16.03
C ALA A 503 35.95 -8.35 -17.33
N PRO A 504 35.48 -9.60 -17.35
CA PRO A 504 35.07 -10.46 -16.23
C PRO A 504 35.75 -11.86 -16.27
N GLU A 505 35.93 -12.49 -15.11
CA GLU A 505 36.16 -13.95 -15.05
C GLU A 505 34.98 -14.63 -14.37
N ASN A 506 34.45 -15.63 -15.08
CA ASN A 506 33.46 -16.59 -14.64
C ASN A 506 34.00 -17.41 -13.48
N ILE A 507 33.28 -17.45 -12.35
CA ILE A 507 33.46 -18.53 -11.36
C ILE A 507 32.09 -19.10 -11.00
N GLU A 508 32.04 -20.42 -11.18
CA GLU A 508 30.94 -21.33 -10.95
C GLU A 508 30.37 -21.32 -9.53
N PHE A 509 29.08 -21.64 -9.49
CA PHE A 509 28.29 -21.99 -8.31
C PHE A 509 28.97 -23.08 -7.47
N ASN A 510 29.20 -22.78 -6.19
CA ASN A 510 29.29 -23.80 -5.15
C ASN A 510 28.16 -23.59 -4.13
N SER A 511 27.22 -24.52 -4.18
CA SER A 511 26.11 -24.69 -3.25
C SER A 511 26.62 -25.17 -1.90
N VAL A 512 26.49 -24.31 -0.88
CA VAL A 512 26.60 -24.71 0.53
C VAL A 512 25.18 -24.74 1.12
N PRO A 513 24.76 -25.84 1.78
CA PRO A 513 23.42 -25.91 2.36
C PRO A 513 23.37 -25.06 3.62
N PHE A 514 22.54 -24.01 3.60
CA PHE A 514 22.26 -23.23 4.79
C PHE A 514 21.34 -24.00 5.72
N ALA A 515 21.83 -24.19 6.95
CA ALA A 515 21.10 -24.72 8.08
C ALA A 515 19.93 -23.81 8.46
N ASN A 516 18.79 -24.43 8.82
CA ASN A 516 17.67 -23.75 9.48
C ASN A 516 18.14 -23.17 10.82
N PRO A 517 17.87 -21.89 11.15
CA PRO A 517 17.78 -21.47 12.52
C PRO A 517 16.35 -21.68 13.06
N PRO A 518 16.22 -21.90 14.37
CA PRO A 518 14.99 -22.38 15.00
C PRO A 518 13.92 -21.30 15.10
N SER A 519 12.66 -21.75 15.02
CA SER A 519 11.51 -21.03 15.55
C SER A 519 11.72 -20.65 17.02
N ASP A 520 11.03 -19.58 17.41
CA ASP A 520 10.77 -19.11 18.79
C ASP A 520 11.63 -17.90 19.22
N ILE A 521 11.14 -16.70 18.87
CA ILE A 521 11.45 -15.46 19.61
C ILE A 521 10.21 -15.13 20.45
N PRO A 522 10.33 -14.98 21.79
CA PRO A 522 9.21 -14.69 22.66
C PRO A 522 8.74 -13.24 22.48
N LEU A 523 7.47 -13.08 22.08
CA LEU A 523 6.74 -11.81 22.21
C LEU A 523 6.50 -11.53 23.69
N THR A 524 7.12 -10.48 24.23
CA THR A 524 6.79 -9.95 25.56
C THR A 524 5.44 -9.21 25.47
N PRO A 525 4.38 -9.64 26.17
CA PRO A 525 3.10 -8.94 26.13
C PRO A 525 3.12 -7.73 27.06
N LEU A 526 2.96 -6.52 26.51
CA LEU A 526 2.55 -5.34 27.27
C LEU A 526 1.08 -5.48 27.64
N ASN A 527 0.80 -6.10 28.78
CA ASN A 527 -0.53 -6.15 29.37
C ASN A 527 -0.79 -4.88 30.19
N HIS A 528 -1.72 -4.04 29.73
CA HIS A 528 -2.47 -3.15 30.61
C HIS A 528 -3.98 -3.39 30.42
N PRO A 529 -4.75 -3.62 31.50
CA PRO A 529 -6.20 -3.75 31.42
C PRO A 529 -6.86 -2.37 31.26
N PRO A 530 -8.02 -2.27 30.59
CA PRO A 530 -8.75 -1.02 30.50
C PRO A 530 -9.35 -0.62 31.86
N PRO A 531 -9.51 0.68 32.15
CA PRO A 531 -10.08 1.15 33.41
C PRO A 531 -11.59 0.90 33.45
N THR A 532 -12.03 0.27 34.54
CA THR A 532 -13.44 0.14 34.93
C THR A 532 -13.93 1.47 35.54
N LEU A 533 -15.03 2.02 35.02
CA LEU A 533 -15.81 3.09 35.66
C LEU A 533 -17.31 2.72 35.64
N PRO A 534 -18.12 3.27 36.57
CA PRO A 534 -19.21 2.54 37.21
C PRO A 534 -20.55 2.65 36.47
N SER A 535 -21.37 1.64 36.75
CA SER A 535 -22.77 1.50 36.35
C SER A 535 -23.64 2.66 36.83
N SER A 536 -24.53 3.15 35.96
CA SER A 536 -25.70 3.93 36.33
C SER A 536 -26.87 3.46 35.46
N GLU A 537 -27.86 2.85 36.11
CA GLU A 537 -29.14 2.42 35.53
C GLU A 537 -30.02 3.63 35.21
N SER A 538 -30.68 3.66 34.04
CA SER A 538 -32.11 4.02 33.91
C SER A 538 -32.66 3.83 32.47
N THR A 539 -33.47 2.78 32.31
CA THR A 539 -34.71 2.63 31.50
C THR A 539 -34.76 2.88 29.98
N SER A 540 -34.72 1.75 29.25
CA SER A 540 -35.74 1.19 28.31
C SER A 540 -36.27 1.96 27.08
N ASN A 541 -35.92 1.48 25.86
CA ASN A 541 -36.81 0.88 24.82
C ASN A 541 -36.07 0.66 23.47
N PRO A 542 -36.55 -0.21 22.54
CA PRO A 542 -36.17 -1.62 22.42
C PRO A 542 -35.18 -1.94 21.28
N SER A 543 -34.47 -3.04 21.52
CA SER A 543 -33.52 -3.80 20.70
C SER A 543 -33.80 -3.94 19.20
N LEU A 544 -32.86 -3.49 18.36
CA LEU A 544 -32.50 -4.12 17.08
C LEU A 544 -31.10 -4.73 17.24
N SER A 545 -31.04 -6.06 17.21
CA SER A 545 -29.83 -6.86 17.39
C SER A 545 -28.84 -6.66 16.23
N PRO A 546 -27.53 -6.55 16.48
CA PRO A 546 -26.53 -6.42 15.43
C PRO A 546 -26.07 -7.80 14.92
N VAL A 547 -26.22 -7.99 13.60
CA VAL A 547 -25.23 -8.54 12.66
C VAL A 547 -24.22 -9.54 13.27
N GLN A 548 -24.66 -10.78 13.51
CA GLN A 548 -23.75 -11.94 13.69
C GLN A 548 -23.86 -12.98 12.57
N HIS A 549 -24.65 -12.72 11.51
CA HIS A 549 -24.78 -13.66 10.38
C HIS A 549 -24.08 -13.25 9.09
N SER A 550 -23.39 -12.12 9.04
CA SER A 550 -22.71 -11.66 7.81
C SER A 550 -21.31 -12.23 7.64
N GLN A 551 -20.70 -12.82 8.68
CA GLN A 551 -19.30 -13.29 8.62
C GLN A 551 -19.19 -14.79 8.31
N ALA A 552 -20.25 -15.56 8.56
CA ALA A 552 -20.26 -17.01 8.35
C ALA A 552 -20.67 -17.45 6.93
N VAL A 553 -21.05 -16.52 6.03
CA VAL A 553 -21.47 -16.84 4.65
C VAL A 553 -20.36 -16.58 3.63
N PHE A 554 -19.22 -16.00 4.05
CA PHE A 554 -18.14 -15.59 3.14
C PHE A 554 -16.98 -16.60 3.03
N GLU A 555 -17.03 -17.74 3.71
CA GLU A 555 -16.03 -18.82 3.55
C GLU A 555 -16.41 -19.87 2.50
N GLN A 556 -17.55 -19.74 1.81
CA GLN A 556 -17.94 -20.71 0.77
C GLN A 556 -18.06 -20.05 -0.60
N SER A 557 -16.93 -19.84 -1.25
CA SER A 557 -16.86 -19.74 -2.71
C SER A 557 -15.58 -20.43 -3.22
N PRO A 558 -15.57 -21.76 -3.40
CA PRO A 558 -14.43 -22.47 -3.94
C PRO A 558 -14.61 -22.63 -5.46
N ALA A 559 -14.01 -21.75 -6.24
CA ALA A 559 -13.89 -21.95 -7.68
C ALA A 559 -12.64 -21.23 -8.19
N LEU A 560 -11.47 -21.70 -7.74
CA LEU A 560 -10.17 -21.63 -8.43
C LEU A 560 -9.00 -22.13 -7.54
N GLU A 561 -9.22 -22.35 -6.24
CA GLU A 561 -8.15 -22.71 -5.29
C GLU A 561 -7.92 -24.24 -5.13
N ASN A 562 -8.78 -25.10 -5.70
CA ASN A 562 -8.67 -26.56 -5.57
C ASN A 562 -7.87 -27.26 -6.70
N ALA A 563 -7.21 -26.51 -7.58
CA ALA A 563 -6.43 -27.10 -8.68
C ALA A 563 -4.97 -27.42 -8.31
N GLN A 564 -4.51 -27.17 -7.08
CA GLN A 564 -3.12 -27.38 -6.66
C GLN A 564 -2.90 -28.52 -5.66
N LYS A 565 -3.91 -29.36 -5.39
CA LYS A 565 -3.74 -30.60 -4.60
C LYS A 565 -4.15 -31.83 -5.42
N LYS A 566 -3.37 -32.11 -6.46
CA LYS A 566 -3.15 -33.43 -7.05
C LYS A 566 -2.09 -33.24 -8.14
N ASP A 567 -0.84 -33.33 -7.73
CA ASP A 567 0.19 -34.21 -8.29
C ASP A 567 1.38 -34.26 -7.32
#